data_AF-A0A2T1GLS2-F1
#
_entry.id   AF-A0A2T1GLS2-F1
#
_cell.length_a   1.000
_cell.length_b   1.000
_cell.length_c   1.000
_cell.angle_alpha   90.00
_cell.angle_beta   90.00
_cell.angle_gamma   90.00
#
_symmetry.space_group_name_H-M   'P 1'
#
loop_
_entity.id
_entity.type
_entity.pdbx_description
1 polymer ?
#
loop_
_entity_poly.entity_id
_entity_poly.type
_entity_poly.pdbx_seq_one_letter_code
_entity_poly.pdbx_strand_id
1 'polypeptide(L)'
;MFFGNTETMSMAIDLRALPAPPWYLTDDSIMAIGIVETLRACGEINRDYLASRFAANYSRNRRRGYGGMAHHILQKLCKGEDWRAVAPAVFDGMGSYGNGAAMRVAPLGAFYADDLERLQLQAIASAEVTHSHLEGKVGALAIALAAAWAWQHREDNKYHPPDLFSFILDRLPESDTKSGIYRASELSLEYSVATAVSALGNGTMVSARDTVPFTLWCAARHLDDFAAAMWATVSGLGDRDTTCAIVGGIVALYVGEAGIPTDWLAARESLTDWESAEVDWE
;
A
#
# COMPACT_ATOMS: atom_id res chain seq x y z
N MET A 1 -17.91 -2.41 -4.75
CA MET A 1 -16.92 -3.39 -5.23
C MET A 1 -15.76 -2.57 -5.80
N PHE A 2 -14.51 -2.85 -5.42
CA PHE A 2 -13.35 -2.05 -5.92
C PHE A 2 -13.12 -2.23 -7.43
N PHE A 3 -13.65 -3.32 -7.98
CA PHE A 3 -13.70 -3.64 -9.40
C PHE A 3 -15.13 -3.41 -9.92
N GLY A 4 -15.25 -2.95 -11.16
CA GLY A 4 -16.56 -2.66 -11.79
C GLY A 4 -16.60 -1.37 -12.60
N ASN A 5 -17.71 -1.16 -13.30
CA ASN A 5 -17.94 -0.01 -14.19
C ASN A 5 -17.77 1.31 -13.44
N THR A 6 -16.94 2.19 -14.00
CA THR A 6 -16.63 3.52 -13.48
C THR A 6 -17.87 4.36 -13.19
N GLU A 7 -18.91 4.35 -14.05
CA GLU A 7 -20.12 5.16 -13.83
C GLU A 7 -20.88 4.72 -12.58
N THR A 8 -21.08 3.42 -12.40
CA THR A 8 -21.74 2.85 -11.23
C THR A 8 -20.95 3.14 -9.96
N MET A 9 -19.62 3.06 -10.04
CA MET A 9 -18.74 3.33 -8.91
C MET A 9 -18.70 4.81 -8.55
N SER A 10 -18.64 5.71 -9.53
CA SER A 10 -18.71 7.16 -9.28
C SER A 10 -20.00 7.54 -8.57
N MET A 11 -21.15 7.01 -9.00
CA MET A 11 -22.42 7.27 -8.33
C MET A 11 -22.44 6.74 -6.89
N ALA A 12 -21.89 5.55 -6.64
CA ALA A 12 -21.78 5.00 -5.28
C ALA A 12 -20.85 5.86 -4.39
N ILE A 13 -19.74 6.35 -4.94
CA ILE A 13 -18.80 7.23 -4.23
C ILE A 13 -19.44 8.57 -3.89
N ASP A 14 -20.15 9.19 -4.85
CA ASP A 14 -20.84 10.47 -4.66
C ASP A 14 -21.91 10.37 -3.56
N LEU A 15 -22.61 9.22 -3.50
CA LEU A 15 -23.60 8.93 -2.47
C LEU A 15 -23.00 8.39 -1.16
N ARG A 16 -21.68 8.17 -1.10
CA ARG A 16 -20.99 7.46 -0.01
C ARG A 16 -21.67 6.13 0.36
N ALA A 17 -22.14 5.42 -0.67
CA ALA A 17 -22.80 4.14 -0.53
C ALA A 17 -21.77 3.02 -0.34
N LEU A 18 -21.82 2.36 0.82
CA LEU A 18 -20.94 1.23 1.13
C LEU A 18 -21.37 -0.03 0.36
N PRO A 19 -20.43 -0.88 -0.09
CA PRO A 19 -20.78 -2.18 -0.65
C PRO A 19 -21.33 -3.12 0.42
N ALA A 20 -22.14 -4.09 0.01
CA ALA A 20 -22.62 -5.14 0.92
C ALA A 20 -21.44 -5.96 1.49
N PRO A 21 -21.47 -6.33 2.79
CA PRO A 21 -20.48 -7.24 3.36
C PRO A 21 -20.68 -8.68 2.85
N PRO A 22 -19.63 -9.53 2.91
CA PRO A 22 -18.30 -9.20 3.40
C PRO A 22 -17.44 -8.47 2.35
N TRP A 23 -16.58 -7.56 2.81
CA TRP A 23 -15.55 -6.94 1.96
C TRP A 23 -14.33 -7.85 1.93
N TYR A 24 -14.16 -8.56 0.81
CA TYR A 24 -13.07 -9.51 0.61
C TYR A 24 -11.73 -8.81 0.51
N LEU A 25 -10.71 -9.46 1.07
CA LEU A 25 -9.32 -9.03 0.99
C LEU A 25 -8.75 -9.26 -0.42
N THR A 26 -8.00 -8.29 -0.92
CA THR A 26 -7.19 -8.40 -2.15
C THR A 26 -5.74 -8.76 -1.81
N ASP A 27 -4.89 -8.88 -2.83
CA ASP A 27 -3.47 -9.20 -2.69
C ASP A 27 -2.72 -8.18 -1.86
N ASP A 28 -3.15 -6.91 -1.83
CA ASP A 28 -2.65 -5.89 -0.91
C ASP A 28 -2.59 -6.39 0.52
N SER A 29 -3.73 -6.88 1.01
CA SER A 29 -3.89 -7.38 2.37
C SER A 29 -3.20 -8.72 2.55
N ILE A 30 -3.30 -9.63 1.57
CA ILE A 30 -2.66 -10.96 1.68
C ILE A 30 -1.13 -10.85 1.70
N MET A 31 -0.56 -9.93 0.93
CA MET A 31 0.87 -9.67 0.95
C MET A 31 1.28 -8.89 2.22
N ALA A 32 0.44 -7.98 2.74
CA ALA A 32 0.70 -7.35 4.04
C ALA A 32 0.68 -8.36 5.20
N ILE A 33 -0.21 -9.36 5.17
CA ILE A 33 -0.22 -10.48 6.13
C ILE A 33 1.13 -11.22 6.07
N GLY A 34 1.66 -11.50 4.87
CA GLY A 34 2.97 -12.15 4.72
C GLY A 34 4.13 -11.37 5.36
N ILE A 35 4.07 -10.04 5.37
CA ILE A 35 5.02 -9.17 6.10
C ILE A 35 4.90 -9.41 7.61
N VAL A 36 3.68 -9.34 8.15
CA VAL A 36 3.43 -9.53 9.59
C VAL A 36 3.82 -10.95 10.05
N GLU A 37 3.50 -11.97 9.26
CA GLU A 37 3.91 -13.35 9.52
C GLU A 37 5.42 -13.50 9.59
N THR A 38 6.15 -12.79 8.71
CA THR A 38 7.61 -12.79 8.70
C THR A 38 8.19 -12.08 9.92
N LEU A 39 7.67 -10.90 10.27
CA LEU A 39 8.09 -10.20 11.48
C LEU A 39 7.83 -11.02 12.74
N ARG A 40 6.69 -11.70 12.83
CA ARG A 40 6.35 -12.58 13.95
C ARG A 40 7.30 -13.77 14.08
N ALA A 41 7.70 -14.37 12.95
CA ALA A 41 8.54 -15.56 12.94
C ALA A 41 10.03 -15.23 13.12
N CYS A 42 10.50 -14.13 12.54
CA CYS A 42 11.93 -13.82 12.42
C CYS A 42 12.37 -12.61 13.24
N GLY A 43 11.45 -11.79 13.75
CA GLY A 43 11.75 -10.50 14.39
C GLY A 43 12.24 -9.42 13.42
N GLU A 44 12.37 -9.75 12.13
CA GLU A 44 12.78 -8.89 11.03
C GLU A 44 12.39 -9.49 9.68
N ILE A 45 12.56 -8.73 8.60
CA ILE A 45 12.42 -9.20 7.22
C ILE A 45 13.61 -10.07 6.86
N ASN A 46 13.43 -11.36 7.11
CA ASN A 46 14.18 -12.40 6.43
C ASN A 46 13.60 -12.59 5.02
N ARG A 47 14.35 -12.16 3.99
CA ARG A 47 13.88 -12.15 2.59
C ARG A 47 13.50 -13.54 2.07
N ASP A 48 14.23 -14.58 2.45
CA ASP A 48 13.95 -15.96 2.02
C ASP A 48 12.66 -16.48 2.68
N TYR A 49 12.49 -16.22 3.98
CA TYR A 49 11.26 -16.54 4.68
C TYR A 49 10.08 -15.78 4.08
N LEU A 50 10.24 -14.48 3.82
CA LEU A 50 9.20 -13.65 3.21
C LEU A 50 8.80 -14.16 1.83
N ALA A 51 9.78 -14.51 0.97
CA ALA A 51 9.52 -15.11 -0.33
C ALA A 51 8.69 -16.41 -0.20
N SER A 52 9.03 -17.25 0.79
CA SER A 52 8.27 -18.47 1.08
C SER A 52 6.85 -18.18 1.56
N ARG A 53 6.63 -17.12 2.35
CA ARG A 53 5.31 -16.72 2.84
C ARG A 53 4.44 -16.17 1.72
N PHE A 54 5.00 -15.32 0.86
CA PHE A 54 4.29 -14.84 -0.33
C PHE A 54 3.88 -15.99 -1.25
N ALA A 55 4.79 -16.92 -1.52
CA ALA A 55 4.47 -18.11 -2.33
C ALA A 55 3.40 -18.99 -1.67
N ALA A 56 3.48 -19.22 -0.36
CA ALA A 56 2.50 -20.01 0.37
C ALA A 56 1.11 -19.35 0.36
N ASN A 57 1.03 -18.05 0.66
CA ASN A 57 -0.23 -17.31 0.68
C ASN A 57 -0.86 -17.20 -0.71
N TYR A 58 -0.05 -16.96 -1.74
CA TYR A 58 -0.49 -17.03 -3.13
C TYR A 58 -1.05 -18.42 -3.50
N SER A 59 -0.39 -19.50 -3.05
CA SER A 59 -0.81 -20.86 -3.39
C SER A 59 -2.15 -21.27 -2.77
N ARG A 60 -2.48 -20.71 -1.59
CA ARG A 60 -3.74 -20.98 -0.87
C ARG A 60 -4.94 -20.41 -1.62
N ASN A 61 -4.83 -19.19 -2.12
CA ASN A 61 -5.86 -18.60 -2.97
C ASN A 61 -5.26 -17.62 -3.99
N ARG A 62 -5.20 -18.07 -5.25
CA ARG A 62 -4.64 -17.29 -6.36
C ARG A 62 -5.59 -16.22 -6.88
N ARG A 63 -6.88 -16.27 -6.53
CA ARG A 63 -7.92 -15.37 -7.03
C ARG A 63 -8.11 -14.17 -6.11
N ARG A 64 -7.02 -13.58 -5.63
CA ARG A 64 -7.05 -12.46 -4.68
C ARG A 64 -6.74 -11.11 -5.32
N GLY A 65 -6.81 -10.97 -6.65
CA GLY A 65 -6.58 -9.68 -7.31
C GLY A 65 -5.16 -9.43 -7.81
N TYR A 66 -4.23 -10.37 -7.59
CA TYR A 66 -2.84 -10.24 -8.03
C TYR A 66 -2.69 -9.75 -9.47
N GLY A 67 -1.87 -8.71 -9.67
CA GLY A 67 -1.49 -8.26 -11.00
C GLY A 67 -0.77 -9.34 -11.81
N GLY A 68 -0.80 -9.25 -13.14
CA GLY A 68 -0.20 -10.27 -14.04
C GLY A 68 1.27 -10.55 -13.76
N MET A 69 2.06 -9.51 -13.44
CA MET A 69 3.47 -9.69 -13.06
C MET A 69 3.63 -10.33 -11.68
N ALA A 70 2.77 -9.99 -10.72
CA ALA A 70 2.76 -10.64 -9.40
C ALA A 70 2.44 -12.14 -9.54
N HIS A 71 1.45 -12.51 -10.36
CA HIS A 71 1.20 -13.91 -10.71
C HIS A 71 2.45 -14.59 -11.27
N HIS A 72 3.16 -13.95 -12.22
CA HIS A 72 4.37 -14.52 -12.81
C HIS A 72 5.46 -14.80 -11.76
N ILE A 73 5.78 -13.82 -10.92
CA ILE A 73 6.81 -13.96 -9.87
C ILE A 73 6.39 -15.04 -8.86
N LEU A 74 5.19 -14.94 -8.31
CA LEU A 74 4.73 -15.83 -7.23
C LEU A 74 4.60 -17.28 -7.71
N GLN A 75 4.21 -17.52 -8.97
CA GLN A 75 4.21 -18.88 -9.55
C GLN A 75 5.61 -19.50 -9.62
N LYS A 76 6.63 -18.71 -9.94
CA LYS A 76 8.03 -19.18 -9.95
C LYS A 76 8.52 -19.49 -8.54
N LEU A 77 8.20 -18.63 -7.57
CA LEU A 77 8.51 -18.88 -6.16
C LEU A 77 7.81 -20.15 -5.63
N CYS A 78 6.55 -20.40 -6.00
CA CYS A 78 5.84 -21.64 -5.67
C CYS A 78 6.54 -22.89 -6.24
N LYS A 79 7.26 -22.76 -7.36
CA LYS A 79 8.06 -23.85 -7.96
C LYS A 79 9.43 -24.01 -7.30
N GLY A 80 9.76 -23.18 -6.30
CA GLY A 80 11.05 -23.21 -5.60
C GLY A 80 12.17 -22.45 -6.31
N GLU A 81 11.87 -21.62 -7.30
CA GLU A 81 12.88 -20.75 -7.93
C GLU A 81 13.32 -19.66 -6.92
N ASP A 82 14.60 -19.28 -6.96
CA ASP A 82 15.18 -18.28 -6.05
C ASP A 82 14.71 -16.86 -6.43
N TRP A 83 14.11 -16.14 -5.46
CA TRP A 83 13.64 -14.77 -5.64
C TRP A 83 14.76 -13.82 -6.12
N ARG A 84 16.02 -14.10 -5.74
CA ARG A 84 17.20 -13.32 -6.18
C ARG A 84 17.44 -13.38 -7.68
N ALA A 85 16.98 -14.45 -8.34
CA ALA A 85 17.02 -14.57 -9.79
C ALA A 85 15.69 -14.10 -10.41
N VAL A 86 14.56 -14.45 -9.80
CA VAL A 86 13.23 -14.18 -10.36
C VAL A 86 12.88 -12.69 -10.36
N ALA A 87 13.00 -12.01 -9.22
CA ALA A 87 12.54 -10.63 -9.08
C ALA A 87 13.34 -9.64 -9.96
N PRO A 88 14.67 -9.75 -10.09
CA PRO A 88 15.43 -8.91 -11.01
C PRO A 88 15.20 -9.24 -12.49
N ALA A 89 14.86 -10.48 -12.84
CA ALA A 89 14.75 -10.91 -14.24
C ALA A 89 13.49 -10.41 -14.97
N VAL A 90 12.47 -9.93 -14.26
CA VAL A 90 11.25 -9.41 -14.91
C VAL A 90 11.53 -8.08 -15.61
N PHE A 91 10.70 -7.75 -16.61
CA PHE A 91 10.86 -6.55 -17.44
C PHE A 91 12.28 -6.43 -18.04
N ASP A 92 12.71 -7.48 -18.73
CA ASP A 92 14.02 -7.55 -19.41
C ASP A 92 15.22 -7.27 -18.48
N GLY A 93 15.13 -7.71 -17.22
CA GLY A 93 16.20 -7.55 -16.23
C GLY A 93 16.16 -6.24 -15.44
N MET A 94 15.16 -5.39 -15.67
CA MET A 94 15.01 -4.12 -14.95
C MET A 94 14.36 -4.30 -13.56
N GLY A 95 13.58 -5.36 -13.38
CA GLY A 95 12.74 -5.54 -12.20
C GLY A 95 11.44 -4.74 -12.25
N SER A 96 10.51 -5.07 -11.37
CA SER A 96 9.20 -4.38 -11.28
C SER A 96 9.31 -3.03 -10.58
N TYR A 97 8.85 -1.95 -11.22
CA TYR A 97 8.61 -0.63 -10.63
C TYR A 97 7.18 -0.46 -10.06
N GLY A 98 6.41 -1.54 -10.01
CA GLY A 98 5.02 -1.54 -9.58
C GLY A 98 4.81 -1.02 -8.14
N ASN A 99 3.57 -0.65 -7.84
CA ASN A 99 3.15 -0.21 -6.51
C ASN A 99 2.95 -1.35 -5.49
N GLY A 100 3.03 -2.62 -5.92
CA GLY A 100 2.76 -3.77 -5.06
C GLY A 100 3.73 -4.00 -3.90
N ALA A 101 4.87 -3.31 -3.87
CA ALA A 101 5.70 -3.24 -2.67
C ALA A 101 5.19 -2.18 -1.68
N ALA A 102 4.69 -1.04 -2.18
CA ALA A 102 4.14 0.05 -1.37
C ALA A 102 2.81 -0.34 -0.70
N MET A 103 1.97 -1.10 -1.39
CA MET A 103 0.65 -1.51 -0.89
C MET A 103 0.66 -2.32 0.40
N ARG A 104 1.78 -2.99 0.69
CA ARG A 104 1.90 -3.99 1.77
C ARG A 104 2.81 -3.59 2.92
N VAL A 105 3.42 -2.40 2.86
CA VAL A 105 4.60 -2.06 3.69
C VAL A 105 4.26 -1.32 4.99
N ALA A 106 3.04 -0.77 5.13
CA ALA A 106 2.63 -0.03 6.32
C ALA A 106 2.88 -0.77 7.66
N PRO A 107 2.72 -2.11 7.77
CA PRO A 107 3.06 -2.84 8.99
C PRO A 107 4.53 -2.68 9.45
N LEU A 108 5.47 -2.45 8.53
CA LEU A 108 6.86 -2.17 8.89
C LEU A 108 7.01 -0.79 9.53
N GLY A 109 6.27 0.21 9.04
CA GLY A 109 6.24 1.55 9.65
C GLY A 109 5.73 1.50 11.08
N ALA A 110 4.71 0.68 11.36
CA ALA A 110 4.22 0.44 12.70
C ALA A 110 5.25 -0.28 13.59
N PHE A 111 5.88 -1.35 13.08
CA PHE A 111 6.78 -2.20 13.86
C PHE A 111 8.11 -1.52 14.20
N TYR A 112 8.64 -0.70 13.29
CA TYR A 112 9.92 0.00 13.44
C TYR A 112 9.74 1.51 13.63
N ALA A 113 8.59 1.96 14.11
CA ALA A 113 8.34 3.39 14.28
C ALA A 113 9.40 4.07 15.16
N ASP A 114 9.93 3.37 16.16
CA ASP A 114 10.96 3.91 17.06
C ASP A 114 12.41 3.71 16.55
N ASP A 115 12.61 3.04 15.41
CA ASP A 115 13.91 2.73 14.82
C ASP A 115 13.88 2.97 13.30
N LEU A 116 14.01 4.24 12.91
CA LEU A 116 13.93 4.67 11.52
C LEU A 116 15.08 4.15 10.65
N GLU A 117 16.25 3.87 11.22
CA GLU A 117 17.36 3.29 10.46
C GLU A 117 17.01 1.86 10.05
N ARG A 118 16.52 1.06 11.00
CA ARG A 118 16.07 -0.30 10.73
C ARG A 118 14.85 -0.32 9.83
N LEU A 119 13.88 0.58 10.02
CA LEU A 119 12.72 0.73 9.13
C LEU A 119 13.15 0.84 7.66
N GLN A 120 14.10 1.73 7.35
CA GLN A 120 14.55 1.95 5.98
C GLN A 120 15.17 0.69 5.38
N LEU A 121 16.04 0.00 6.11
CA LEU A 121 16.66 -1.26 5.67
C LEU A 121 15.62 -2.35 5.42
N GLN A 122 14.62 -2.44 6.30
CA GLN A 122 13.60 -3.49 6.29
C GLN A 122 12.54 -3.25 5.21
N ALA A 123 12.16 -2.00 4.96
CA ALA A 123 11.27 -1.62 3.85
C ALA A 123 11.89 -2.00 2.50
N ILE A 124 13.17 -1.67 2.29
CA ILE A 124 13.91 -2.06 1.08
C ILE A 124 14.01 -3.58 0.96
N ALA A 125 14.37 -4.28 2.05
CA ALA A 125 14.44 -5.73 2.07
C ALA A 125 13.12 -6.40 1.70
N SER A 126 11.98 -5.85 2.15
CA SER A 126 10.66 -6.39 1.85
C SER A 126 10.23 -6.18 0.40
N ALA A 127 10.69 -5.09 -0.23
CA ALA A 127 10.39 -4.76 -1.61
C ALA A 127 11.16 -5.69 -2.56
N GLU A 128 12.46 -5.92 -2.32
CA GLU A 128 13.37 -6.68 -3.18
C GLU A 128 12.89 -8.08 -3.56
N VAL A 129 12.09 -8.72 -2.70
CA VAL A 129 11.53 -10.06 -2.94
C VAL A 129 10.64 -10.12 -4.18
N THR A 130 10.01 -9.00 -4.58
CA THR A 130 9.16 -8.95 -5.79
C THR A 130 9.35 -7.70 -6.67
N HIS A 131 9.96 -6.65 -6.13
CA HIS A 131 10.18 -5.34 -6.76
C HIS A 131 11.64 -4.94 -6.56
N SER A 132 12.54 -5.40 -7.44
CA SER A 132 13.96 -5.07 -7.39
C SER A 132 14.30 -3.70 -7.99
N HIS A 133 13.39 -3.13 -8.80
CA HIS A 133 13.57 -1.83 -9.43
C HIS A 133 13.63 -0.70 -8.39
N LEU A 134 14.41 0.35 -8.66
CA LEU A 134 14.57 1.50 -7.75
C LEU A 134 13.22 2.10 -7.35
N GLU A 135 12.37 2.46 -8.33
CA GLU A 135 11.06 3.07 -8.08
C GLU A 135 10.14 2.24 -7.17
N GLY A 136 10.09 0.90 -7.34
CA GLY A 136 9.29 0.05 -6.46
C GLY A 136 9.79 0.05 -5.02
N LYS A 137 11.12 0.08 -4.84
CA LYS A 137 11.78 0.17 -3.53
C LYS A 137 11.58 1.54 -2.87
N VAL A 138 11.72 2.62 -3.64
CA VAL A 138 11.48 4.00 -3.15
C VAL A 138 10.02 4.18 -2.75
N GLY A 139 9.08 3.65 -3.53
CA GLY A 139 7.66 3.66 -3.16
C GLY A 139 7.39 2.96 -1.83
N ALA A 140 7.93 1.76 -1.63
CA ALA A 140 7.81 1.04 -0.37
C ALA A 140 8.45 1.80 0.81
N LEU A 141 9.63 2.36 0.61
CA LEU A 141 10.33 3.16 1.61
C LEU A 141 9.50 4.38 2.03
N ALA A 142 8.95 5.12 1.07
CA ALA A 142 8.14 6.32 1.32
C ALA A 142 6.89 6.00 2.16
N ILE A 143 6.16 4.94 1.81
CA ILE A 143 4.96 4.55 2.56
C ILE A 143 5.31 4.03 3.96
N ALA A 144 6.41 3.29 4.12
CA ALA A 144 6.86 2.81 5.41
C ALA A 144 7.25 3.98 6.34
N LEU A 145 7.95 4.99 5.81
CA LEU A 145 8.27 6.23 6.52
C LEU A 145 7.01 7.02 6.90
N ALA A 146 6.03 7.15 5.99
CA ALA A 146 4.77 7.83 6.28
C ALA A 146 3.98 7.14 7.39
N ALA A 147 3.92 5.80 7.36
CA ALA A 147 3.30 4.99 8.39
C ALA A 147 3.98 5.15 9.76
N ALA A 148 5.32 5.15 9.81
CA ALA A 148 6.06 5.40 11.05
C ALA A 148 5.84 6.82 11.59
N TRP A 149 5.85 7.82 10.70
CA TRP A 149 5.58 9.21 11.07
C TRP A 149 4.18 9.37 11.67
N ALA A 150 3.17 8.78 11.02
CA ALA A 150 1.79 8.77 11.49
C ALA A 150 1.67 8.19 12.91
N TRP A 151 2.34 7.06 13.17
CA TRP A 151 2.39 6.47 14.51
C TRP A 151 3.06 7.39 15.54
N GLN A 152 4.22 7.97 15.20
CA GLN A 152 4.99 8.82 16.11
C GLN A 152 4.23 10.08 16.54
N HIS A 153 3.39 10.64 15.65
CA HIS A 153 2.71 11.93 15.87
C HIS A 153 1.24 11.79 16.28
N ARG A 154 0.76 10.58 16.53
CA ARG A 154 -0.66 10.33 16.83
C ARG A 154 -1.17 11.04 18.09
N GLU A 155 -0.29 11.34 19.03
CA GLU A 155 -0.64 11.99 20.31
C GLU A 155 -0.58 13.53 20.23
N ASP A 156 -0.07 14.09 19.12
CA ASP A 156 0.22 15.53 19.01
C ASP A 156 -1.04 16.41 18.87
N ASN A 157 -2.23 15.80 18.74
CA ASN A 157 -3.55 16.43 18.56
C ASN A 157 -3.68 17.41 17.37
N LYS A 158 -2.58 17.75 16.70
CA LYS A 158 -2.48 18.52 15.47
C LYS A 158 -1.24 18.06 14.74
N TYR A 159 -1.39 17.76 13.45
CA TYR A 159 -0.28 17.42 12.58
C TYR A 159 -0.13 18.49 11.50
N HIS A 160 1.10 18.71 11.04
CA HIS A 160 1.41 19.67 9.98
C HIS A 160 1.85 18.89 8.73
N PRO A 161 1.02 18.83 7.67
CA PRO A 161 1.34 18.09 6.45
C PRO A 161 2.73 18.35 5.84
N PRO A 162 3.26 19.59 5.82
CA PRO A 162 4.61 19.83 5.32
C PRO A 162 5.70 19.05 6.07
N ASP A 163 5.54 18.83 7.38
CA ASP A 163 6.50 18.11 8.20
C ASP A 163 6.57 16.62 7.82
N LEU A 164 5.42 16.02 7.48
CA LEU A 164 5.35 14.65 6.94
C LEU A 164 6.12 14.54 5.62
N PHE A 165 5.90 15.48 4.69
CA PHE A 165 6.59 15.45 3.40
C PHE A 165 8.10 15.67 3.53
N SER A 166 8.53 16.66 4.32
CA SER A 166 9.95 16.89 4.61
C SER A 166 10.59 15.66 5.24
N PHE A 167 9.93 15.04 6.23
CA PHE A 167 10.40 13.82 6.89
C PHE A 167 10.66 12.67 5.89
N ILE A 168 9.75 12.49 4.93
CA ILE A 168 9.89 11.47 3.89
C ILE A 168 11.00 11.85 2.90
N LEU A 169 10.93 13.04 2.29
CA LEU A 169 11.80 13.49 1.21
C LEU A 169 13.28 13.51 1.61
N ASP A 170 13.58 13.87 2.86
CA ASP A 170 14.95 13.89 3.40
C ASP A 170 15.60 12.50 3.48
N ARG A 171 14.80 11.42 3.42
CA ARG A 171 15.24 10.03 3.60
C ARG A 171 15.12 9.20 2.32
N LEU A 172 14.63 9.77 1.22
CA LEU A 172 14.51 9.06 -0.06
C LEU A 172 15.72 9.32 -0.97
N PRO A 173 16.23 8.29 -1.68
CA PRO A 173 17.17 8.50 -2.77
C PRO A 173 16.48 9.17 -3.97
N GLU A 174 17.26 9.83 -4.83
CA GLU A 174 16.75 10.45 -6.06
C GLU A 174 16.08 9.42 -6.98
N SER A 175 14.86 9.71 -7.43
CA SER A 175 14.04 8.83 -8.26
C SER A 175 12.84 9.59 -8.86
N ASP A 176 12.16 9.00 -9.85
CA ASP A 176 10.92 9.56 -10.41
C ASP A 176 9.81 9.62 -9.35
N THR A 177 9.71 8.58 -8.52
CA THR A 177 8.78 8.50 -7.39
C THR A 177 9.06 9.60 -6.38
N LYS A 178 10.32 9.84 -5.99
CA LYS A 178 10.68 10.96 -5.10
C LYS A 178 10.28 12.31 -5.71
N SER A 179 10.52 12.50 -7.01
CA SER A 179 10.11 13.71 -7.73
C SER A 179 8.59 13.90 -7.73
N GLY A 180 7.83 12.82 -7.87
CA GLY A 180 6.37 12.83 -7.70
C GLY A 180 5.94 13.23 -6.29
N ILE A 181 6.60 12.69 -5.26
CA ILE A 181 6.33 13.02 -3.86
C ILE A 181 6.63 14.50 -3.57
N TYR A 182 7.70 15.05 -4.14
CA TYR A 182 7.98 16.48 -4.07
C TYR A 182 6.87 17.31 -4.72
N ARG A 183 6.36 16.89 -5.88
CA ARG A 183 5.20 17.56 -6.50
C ARG A 183 3.94 17.46 -5.62
N ALA A 184 3.77 16.37 -4.89
CA ALA A 184 2.68 16.23 -3.92
C ALA A 184 2.83 17.18 -2.73
N SER A 185 4.05 17.42 -2.24
CA SER A 185 4.30 18.36 -1.13
C SER A 185 4.00 19.81 -1.51
N GLU A 186 4.21 20.17 -2.78
CA GLU A 186 3.93 21.51 -3.30
C GLU A 186 2.45 21.70 -3.70
N LEU A 187 1.67 20.61 -3.76
CA LEU A 187 0.27 20.67 -4.17
C LEU A 187 -0.62 20.96 -2.97
N SER A 188 -1.32 22.11 -3.01
CA SER A 188 -2.30 22.48 -1.96
C SER A 188 -3.29 21.34 -1.68
N LEU A 189 -3.46 21.02 -0.40
CA LEU A 189 -4.43 20.02 0.07
C LEU A 189 -5.89 20.47 -0.11
N GLU A 190 -6.12 21.77 -0.36
CA GLU A 190 -7.44 22.34 -0.64
C GLU A 190 -7.93 22.05 -2.06
N TYR A 191 -7.04 21.61 -2.97
CA TYR A 191 -7.45 21.28 -4.32
C TYR A 191 -8.38 20.07 -4.37
N SER A 192 -9.14 19.98 -5.48
CA SER A 192 -10.01 18.83 -5.71
C SER A 192 -9.20 17.55 -5.91
N VAL A 193 -9.77 16.40 -5.55
CA VAL A 193 -9.15 15.09 -5.82
C VAL A 193 -8.86 14.93 -7.31
N ALA A 194 -9.76 15.38 -8.20
CA ALA A 194 -9.52 15.33 -9.65
C ALA A 194 -8.28 16.13 -10.08
N THR A 195 -8.03 17.29 -9.46
CA THR A 195 -6.80 18.07 -9.69
C THR A 195 -5.57 17.32 -9.20
N ALA A 196 -5.64 16.72 -8.00
CA ALA A 196 -4.55 15.91 -7.46
C ALA A 196 -4.24 14.71 -8.35
N VAL A 197 -5.25 13.98 -8.82
CA VAL A 197 -5.11 12.86 -9.77
C VAL A 197 -4.43 13.31 -11.07
N SER A 198 -4.88 14.44 -11.64
CA SER A 198 -4.27 14.97 -12.86
C SER A 198 -2.79 15.34 -12.68
N ALA A 199 -2.37 15.72 -11.48
CA ALA A 199 -0.99 16.10 -11.19
C ALA A 199 -0.12 14.91 -10.79
N LEU A 200 -0.66 13.99 -9.99
CA LEU A 200 0.10 13.00 -9.22
C LEU A 200 -0.12 11.56 -9.66
N GLY A 201 -1.13 11.31 -10.51
CA GLY A 201 -1.60 9.96 -10.84
C GLY A 201 -2.67 9.45 -9.88
N ASN A 202 -3.14 8.24 -10.13
CA ASN A 202 -4.10 7.52 -9.27
C ASN A 202 -3.87 6.00 -9.30
N GLY A 203 -2.67 5.59 -9.67
CA GLY A 203 -2.26 4.20 -9.80
C GLY A 203 -2.80 3.47 -11.04
N THR A 204 -3.51 4.13 -11.97
CA THR A 204 -3.94 3.50 -13.24
C THR A 204 -2.78 2.84 -14.01
N MET A 205 -1.56 3.35 -13.86
CA MET A 205 -0.35 2.76 -14.48
C MET A 205 0.26 1.61 -13.67
N VAL A 206 -0.33 1.23 -12.53
CA VAL A 206 0.14 0.19 -11.59
C VAL A 206 1.63 0.36 -11.26
N SER A 207 2.05 1.61 -11.04
CA SER A 207 3.45 2.00 -10.83
C SER A 207 3.60 2.82 -9.55
N ALA A 208 4.74 2.67 -8.88
CA ALA A 208 5.02 3.43 -7.66
C ALA A 208 4.90 4.95 -7.90
N ARG A 209 5.46 5.45 -9.00
CA ARG A 209 5.43 6.88 -9.35
C ARG A 209 4.04 7.45 -9.66
N ASP A 210 3.10 6.62 -10.09
CA ASP A 210 1.72 7.00 -10.41
C ASP A 210 0.76 6.79 -9.21
N THR A 211 1.23 6.14 -8.14
CA THR A 211 0.40 5.75 -6.99
C THR A 211 0.82 6.48 -5.72
N VAL A 212 2.11 6.39 -5.39
CA VAL A 212 2.66 6.84 -4.10
C VAL A 212 2.46 8.34 -3.87
N PRO A 213 2.73 9.24 -4.84
CA PRO A 213 2.50 10.67 -4.63
C PRO A 213 1.05 11.01 -4.28
N PHE A 214 0.09 10.44 -5.00
CA PHE A 214 -1.34 10.67 -4.76
C PHE A 214 -1.77 10.14 -3.38
N THR A 215 -1.35 8.93 -3.02
CA THR A 215 -1.69 8.35 -1.71
C THR A 215 -1.13 9.15 -0.54
N LEU A 216 0.11 9.64 -0.63
CA LEU A 216 0.68 10.52 0.41
C LEU A 216 -0.07 11.84 0.51
N TRP A 217 -0.49 12.42 -0.62
CA TRP A 217 -1.32 13.64 -0.63
C TRP A 217 -2.69 13.40 0.05
N CYS A 218 -3.36 12.29 -0.25
CA CYS A 218 -4.62 11.91 0.40
C CYS A 218 -4.45 11.69 1.91
N ALA A 219 -3.42 10.93 2.31
CA ALA A 219 -3.14 10.68 3.73
C ALA A 219 -2.81 11.98 4.46
N ALA A 220 -1.99 12.86 3.87
CA ALA A 220 -1.67 14.15 4.44
C ALA A 220 -2.89 15.07 4.60
N ARG A 221 -3.88 14.98 3.70
CA ARG A 221 -5.11 15.76 3.78
C ARG A 221 -6.05 15.34 4.91
N HIS A 222 -6.07 14.06 5.25
CA HIS A 222 -7.08 13.45 6.13
C HIS A 222 -6.45 12.49 7.15
N LEU A 223 -5.28 12.82 7.69
CA LEU A 223 -4.53 11.91 8.54
C LEU A 223 -5.25 11.62 9.87
N ASP A 224 -6.11 12.54 10.30
CA ASP A 224 -6.91 12.47 11.52
C ASP A 224 -8.34 11.94 11.32
N ASP A 225 -8.73 11.61 10.08
CA ASP A 225 -10.07 11.09 9.76
C ASP A 225 -9.98 9.94 8.74
N PHE A 226 -10.03 8.71 9.27
CA PHE A 226 -9.96 7.50 8.45
C PHE A 226 -11.06 7.42 7.39
N ALA A 227 -12.31 7.75 7.74
CA ALA A 227 -13.42 7.64 6.80
C ALA A 227 -13.30 8.68 5.68
N ALA A 228 -12.95 9.92 6.02
CA ALA A 228 -12.73 10.97 5.03
C ALA A 228 -11.55 10.64 4.11
N ALA A 229 -10.45 10.10 4.67
CA ALA A 229 -9.30 9.67 3.88
C ALA A 229 -9.70 8.61 2.84
N MET A 230 -10.41 7.57 3.25
CA MET A 230 -10.84 6.50 2.35
C MET A 230 -11.79 7.00 1.25
N TRP A 231 -12.76 7.86 1.60
CA TRP A 231 -13.67 8.45 0.61
C TRP A 231 -12.96 9.37 -0.38
N ALA A 232 -12.03 10.21 0.10
CA ALA A 232 -11.23 11.07 -0.77
C ALA A 232 -10.36 10.25 -1.71
N THR A 233 -9.69 9.22 -1.22
CA THR A 233 -8.81 8.36 -2.02
C THR A 233 -9.58 7.57 -3.07
N VAL A 234 -10.68 6.90 -2.70
CA VAL A 234 -11.45 6.10 -3.67
C VAL A 234 -12.08 6.97 -4.77
N SER A 235 -12.42 8.24 -4.46
CA SER A 235 -12.92 9.19 -5.47
C SER A 235 -11.89 9.58 -6.53
N GLY A 236 -10.61 9.28 -6.30
CA GLY A 236 -9.55 9.41 -7.30
C GLY A 236 -9.60 8.37 -8.41
N LEU A 237 -10.44 7.33 -8.25
CA LEU A 237 -10.56 6.20 -9.18
C LEU A 237 -9.20 5.52 -9.43
N GLY A 238 -9.01 4.90 -10.60
CA GLY A 238 -7.78 4.17 -10.93
C GLY A 238 -7.63 2.89 -10.11
N ASP A 239 -6.45 2.72 -9.52
CA ASP A 239 -6.07 1.55 -8.71
C ASP A 239 -6.58 1.71 -7.28
N ARG A 240 -7.91 1.63 -7.16
CA ARG A 240 -8.67 2.05 -5.96
C ARG A 240 -8.37 1.20 -4.73
N ASP A 241 -8.27 -0.11 -4.91
CA ASP A 241 -7.88 -1.03 -3.83
C ASP A 241 -6.48 -0.70 -3.32
N THR A 242 -5.50 -0.58 -4.22
CA THR A 242 -4.12 -0.28 -3.84
C THR A 242 -3.96 1.08 -3.17
N THR A 243 -4.55 2.12 -3.76
CA THR A 243 -4.48 3.47 -3.21
C THR A 243 -5.14 3.53 -1.82
N CYS A 244 -6.30 2.89 -1.66
CA CYS A 244 -6.99 2.81 -0.37
C CYS A 244 -6.24 1.96 0.66
N ALA A 245 -5.58 0.87 0.26
CA ALA A 245 -4.76 0.04 1.15
C ALA A 245 -3.57 0.83 1.71
N ILE A 246 -2.89 1.60 0.86
CA ILE A 246 -1.78 2.48 1.28
C ILE A 246 -2.27 3.56 2.24
N VAL A 247 -3.32 4.31 1.85
CA VAL A 247 -3.83 5.43 2.67
C VAL A 247 -4.38 4.92 3.99
N GLY A 248 -5.20 3.87 3.97
CA GLY A 248 -5.75 3.26 5.18
C GLY A 248 -4.66 2.75 6.11
N GLY A 249 -3.59 2.14 5.57
CA GLY A 249 -2.45 1.68 6.37
C GLY A 249 -1.70 2.81 7.08
N ILE A 250 -1.55 3.98 6.45
CA ILE A 250 -0.92 5.15 7.07
C ILE A 250 -1.86 5.77 8.10
N VAL A 251 -3.09 6.08 7.70
CA VAL A 251 -4.06 6.84 8.52
C VAL A 251 -4.47 6.06 9.76
N ALA A 252 -4.63 4.73 9.65
CA ALA A 252 -4.93 3.87 10.81
C ALA A 252 -3.89 3.96 11.94
N LEU A 253 -2.62 4.23 11.61
CA LEU A 253 -1.57 4.39 12.61
C LEU A 253 -1.62 5.74 13.34
N TYR A 254 -2.20 6.76 12.71
CA TYR A 254 -2.45 8.05 13.35
C TYR A 254 -3.73 8.01 14.19
N VAL A 255 -4.87 7.59 13.61
CA VAL A 255 -6.15 7.64 14.32
C VAL A 255 -6.33 6.53 15.35
N GLY A 256 -5.51 5.47 15.27
CA GLY A 256 -5.62 4.27 16.09
C GLY A 256 -6.88 3.45 15.79
N GLU A 257 -7.00 2.29 16.43
CA GLU A 257 -8.14 1.38 16.21
C GLU A 257 -9.50 2.04 16.47
N ALA A 258 -9.58 2.89 17.50
CA ALA A 258 -10.81 3.61 17.86
C ALA A 258 -11.24 4.65 16.83
N GLY A 259 -10.32 5.11 15.96
CA GLY A 259 -10.61 6.05 14.88
C GLY A 259 -11.14 5.38 13.61
N ILE A 260 -11.17 4.04 13.54
CA ILE A 260 -11.71 3.29 12.41
C ILE A 260 -13.20 2.98 12.68
N PRO A 261 -14.12 3.25 11.74
CA PRO A 261 -15.53 2.94 11.93
C PRO A 261 -15.78 1.45 12.23
N THR A 262 -16.47 1.17 13.35
CA THR A 262 -16.70 -0.20 13.83
C THR A 262 -17.46 -1.06 12.81
N ASP A 263 -18.44 -0.47 12.13
CA ASP A 263 -19.25 -1.17 11.13
C ASP A 263 -18.41 -1.54 9.88
N TRP A 264 -17.36 -0.77 9.58
CA TRP A 264 -16.44 -1.08 8.48
C TRP A 264 -15.51 -2.23 8.87
N LEU A 265 -15.00 -2.23 10.11
CA LEU A 265 -14.22 -3.34 10.65
C LEU A 265 -15.03 -4.65 10.72
N ALA A 266 -16.34 -4.55 11.02
CA ALA A 266 -17.24 -5.70 11.03
C ALA A 266 -17.61 -6.19 9.62
N ALA A 267 -17.56 -5.32 8.62
CA ALA A 267 -17.89 -5.67 7.23
C ALA A 267 -16.77 -6.41 6.49
N ARG A 268 -15.50 -6.27 6.91
CA ARG A 268 -14.36 -6.94 6.25
C ARG A 268 -14.32 -8.45 6.50
N GLU A 269 -13.79 -9.17 5.53
CA GLU A 269 -13.44 -10.59 5.68
C GLU A 269 -12.42 -10.81 6.82
N SER A 270 -12.45 -11.99 7.45
CA SER A 270 -11.48 -12.39 8.49
C SER A 270 -10.05 -12.43 7.96
N LEU A 271 -9.10 -11.87 8.73
CA LEU A 271 -7.66 -11.94 8.40
C LEU A 271 -7.09 -13.36 8.52
N THR A 272 -7.81 -14.31 9.14
CA THR A 272 -7.37 -15.71 9.31
C THR A 272 -8.10 -16.71 8.42
N ASP A 273 -9.29 -16.38 7.91
CA ASP A 273 -10.18 -17.35 7.25
C ASP A 273 -10.37 -17.08 5.76
N TRP A 274 -9.47 -16.29 5.16
CA TRP A 274 -9.53 -15.89 3.75
C TRP A 274 -9.16 -17.02 2.77
N GLU A 275 -8.58 -18.13 3.21
CA GLU A 275 -8.07 -19.15 2.30
C GLU A 275 -9.19 -19.82 1.48
N SER A 276 -10.37 -20.02 2.08
CA SER A 276 -11.48 -20.77 1.47
C SER A 276 -12.55 -19.92 0.77
N ALA A 277 -12.45 -18.59 0.79
CA ALA A 277 -13.49 -17.76 0.20
C ALA A 277 -13.46 -17.83 -1.33
N GLU A 278 -14.63 -18.12 -1.92
CA GLU A 278 -14.87 -17.94 -3.35
C GLU A 278 -15.15 -16.46 -3.61
N VAL A 279 -14.14 -15.76 -4.13
CA VAL A 279 -14.27 -14.35 -4.48
C VAL A 279 -14.50 -14.23 -5.99
N ASP A 280 -15.59 -13.56 -6.33
CA ASP A 280 -15.87 -13.10 -7.68
C ASP A 280 -15.56 -11.60 -7.76
N TRP A 281 -14.70 -11.22 -8.69
CA TRP A 281 -14.28 -9.83 -8.90
C TRP A 281 -14.97 -9.19 -10.11
N GLU A 282 -15.88 -9.93 -10.77
CA GLU A 282 -16.73 -9.42 -11.86
C GLU A 282 -17.91 -8.58 -11.37
#